data_AF-A0A2B7XUX9-F1
#
_entry.id   AF-A0A2B7XUX9-F1
#
_cell.length_a   1.000
_cell.length_b   1.000
_cell.length_c   1.000
_cell.angle_alpha   90.00
_cell.angle_beta   90.00
_cell.angle_gamma   90.00
#
_symmetry.space_group_name_H-M   'P 1'
#
loop_
_entity.id
_entity.type
_entity.pdbx_description
1 polymer ?
#
loop_
_entity_poly.entity_id
_entity_poly.type
_entity_poly.pdbx_seq_one_letter_code
_entity_poly.pdbx_strand_id
1 'polypeptide(L)'
;MAYSRDETIAAITSFYRFLTKVHLPDSALKIPSEGGWPELTDEYLSFMGKTPTVTDLIRHMPFIDSNQEKPYMIHYRTVAVDFTGDSIRNSPHRYTAEPQEERGIT
;
A
#
# COMPACT_ATOMS: atom_id res chain seq x y z
N MET A 1 -17.24 16.70 7.76
CA MET A 1 -15.78 16.50 7.59
C MET A 1 -15.54 16.16 6.13
N ALA A 2 -14.74 16.95 5.42
CA ALA A 2 -14.35 16.65 4.05
C ALA A 2 -13.05 15.82 4.07
N TYR A 3 -12.86 14.98 3.06
CA TYR A 3 -11.63 14.21 2.89
C TYR A 3 -10.43 15.14 2.61
N SER A 4 -9.27 14.83 3.20
CA SER A 4 -7.98 15.46 2.90
C SER A 4 -6.94 14.38 2.60
N ARG A 5 -6.42 14.42 1.37
CA ARG A 5 -5.38 13.49 0.90
C ARG A 5 -4.11 13.63 1.73
N ASP A 6 -3.66 14.85 1.92
CA ASP A 6 -2.37 15.13 2.54
C ASP A 6 -2.40 14.81 4.04
N GLU A 7 -3.52 15.07 4.73
CA GLU A 7 -3.71 14.64 6.12
C GLU A 7 -3.72 13.10 6.24
N THR A 8 -4.34 12.42 5.28
CA THR A 8 -4.36 10.94 5.23
C THR A 8 -2.95 10.39 5.02
N ILE A 9 -2.18 10.95 4.08
CA ILE A 9 -0.78 10.58 3.82
C ILE A 9 0.07 10.83 5.06
N ALA A 10 -0.09 11.99 5.71
CA ALA A 10 0.65 12.34 6.91
C ALA A 10 0.37 11.35 8.06
N ALA A 11 -0.89 10.97 8.27
CA ALA A 11 -1.27 10.00 9.28
C ALA A 11 -0.63 8.62 9.04
N ILE A 12 -0.71 8.10 7.80
CA ILE A 12 -0.11 6.81 7.43
C ILE A 12 1.42 6.86 7.54
N THR A 13 2.03 7.94 7.06
CA THR A 13 3.49 8.16 7.17
C THR A 13 3.94 8.17 8.62
N SER A 14 3.23 8.89 9.49
CA SER A 14 3.54 8.94 10.91
C SER A 14 3.44 7.56 11.55
N PHE A 15 2.40 6.79 11.21
CA PHE A 15 2.23 5.43 11.71
C PHE A 15 3.38 4.51 11.28
N TYR A 16 3.76 4.48 10.00
CA TYR A 16 4.87 3.65 9.54
C TYR A 16 6.22 4.08 10.12
N ARG A 17 6.49 5.38 10.24
CA ARG A 17 7.69 5.90 10.93
C ARG A 17 7.72 5.52 12.41
N PHE A 18 6.56 5.40 13.06
CA PHE A 18 6.51 4.87 14.41
C PHE A 18 6.91 3.39 14.43
N LEU A 19 6.42 2.58 13.48
CA LEU A 19 6.80 1.16 13.39
C LEU A 19 8.30 0.96 13.16
N THR A 20 8.97 1.82 12.36
CA THR A 20 10.43 1.72 12.17
C THR A 20 11.24 2.02 13.43
N LYS A 21 10.66 2.76 14.38
CA LYS A 21 11.30 3.03 15.67
C LYS A 21 11.10 1.91 16.69
N VAL A 22 10.11 1.05 16.49
CA VAL A 22 9.70 0.04 17.47
C VAL A 22 10.14 -1.37 17.06
N HIS A 23 9.93 -1.77 15.80
CA HIS A 23 10.21 -3.15 15.39
C HIS A 23 10.55 -3.39 13.91
N LEU A 24 10.33 -2.43 13.01
CA LEU A 24 10.75 -2.55 11.61
C LEU A 24 12.12 -1.87 11.40
N PRO A 25 12.98 -2.36 10.50
CA PRO A 25 14.17 -1.60 10.13
C PRO A 25 13.78 -0.35 9.35
N ASP A 26 14.55 0.74 9.47
CA ASP A 26 14.29 1.99 8.72
C ASP A 26 14.25 1.77 7.20
N SER A 27 15.04 0.82 6.68
CA SER A 27 15.04 0.44 5.26
C SER A 27 13.75 -0.20 4.77
N ALA A 28 12.84 -0.60 5.68
CA ALA A 28 11.54 -1.15 5.30
C ALA A 28 10.58 -0.06 4.79
N LEU A 29 10.79 1.22 5.13
CA LEU A 29 9.88 2.29 4.77
C LEU A 29 10.28 2.96 3.45
N LYS A 30 9.42 2.86 2.44
CA LYS A 30 9.55 3.53 1.15
C LYS A 30 8.73 4.82 1.15
N ILE A 31 9.37 5.94 0.85
CA ILE A 31 8.74 7.27 0.77
C ILE A 31 8.71 7.71 -0.70
N PRO A 32 7.55 8.14 -1.23
CA PRO A 32 7.46 8.62 -2.60
C PRO A 32 8.20 9.95 -2.79
N SER A 33 8.46 10.29 -4.05
CA SER A 33 8.85 11.65 -4.42
C SER A 33 7.67 12.62 -4.27
N GLU A 34 7.90 13.94 -4.41
CA GLU A 34 6.82 14.95 -4.38
C GLU A 34 5.74 14.67 -5.44
N GLY A 35 6.12 14.14 -6.61
CA GLY A 35 5.19 13.73 -7.67
C GLY A 35 4.58 12.33 -7.48
N GLY A 36 4.82 11.69 -6.32
CA GLY A 36 4.38 10.33 -6.04
C GLY A 36 5.33 9.25 -6.58
N TRP A 37 4.79 8.03 -6.71
CA TRP A 37 5.45 6.88 -7.34
C TRP A 37 5.22 6.90 -8.86
N PRO A 38 6.26 7.09 -9.70
CA PRO A 38 6.10 7.21 -11.16
C PRO A 38 5.56 5.94 -11.82
N GLU A 39 5.80 4.77 -11.23
CA GLU A 39 5.31 3.48 -11.71
C GLU A 39 3.80 3.26 -11.48
N LEU A 40 3.17 4.02 -10.56
CA LEU A 40 1.74 3.90 -10.24
C LEU A 40 0.90 4.79 -11.17
N THR A 41 0.97 4.53 -12.47
CA THR A 41 0.19 5.23 -13.50
C THR A 41 -1.31 4.92 -13.38
N ASP A 42 -2.17 5.76 -13.97
CA ASP A 42 -3.62 5.52 -13.95
C ASP A 42 -3.99 4.19 -14.62
N GLU A 43 -3.27 3.83 -15.70
CA GLU A 43 -3.40 2.54 -16.36
C GLU A 43 -3.03 1.38 -15.43
N TYR A 44 -1.90 1.50 -14.71
CA TYR A 44 -1.48 0.49 -13.74
C TYR A 44 -2.48 0.32 -12.60
N LEU A 45 -3.10 1.40 -12.13
CA LEU A 45 -4.05 1.36 -11.01
C LEU A 45 -5.49 1.03 -11.44
N SER A 46 -5.76 0.97 -12.75
CA SER A 46 -7.11 0.76 -13.31
C SER A 46 -7.77 -0.54 -12.85
N PHE A 47 -6.98 -1.61 -12.60
CA PHE A 47 -7.50 -2.91 -12.17
C PHE A 47 -8.24 -2.86 -10.82
N MET A 48 -8.00 -1.83 -10.01
CA MET A 48 -8.66 -1.68 -8.71
C MET A 48 -10.11 -1.18 -8.83
N GLY A 49 -10.51 -0.62 -9.99
CA GLY A 49 -11.85 -0.05 -10.19
C GLY A 49 -12.20 1.08 -9.22
N LYS A 50 -11.20 1.82 -8.73
CA LYS A 50 -11.37 2.90 -7.76
C LYS A 50 -11.51 4.27 -8.43
N THR A 51 -11.98 5.24 -7.66
CA THR A 51 -12.11 6.62 -8.13
C THR A 51 -10.73 7.27 -8.33
N PRO A 52 -10.62 8.31 -9.18
CA PRO A 52 -9.37 9.06 -9.36
C PRO A 52 -8.78 9.62 -8.05
N THR A 53 -9.65 9.96 -7.09
CA THR A 53 -9.22 10.44 -5.77
C THR A 53 -8.47 9.38 -4.98
N VAL A 54 -8.87 8.11 -5.08
CA VAL A 54 -8.22 6.99 -4.37
C VAL A 54 -6.94 6.58 -5.10
N THR A 55 -6.93 6.57 -6.43
CA THR A 55 -5.71 6.27 -7.18
C THR A 55 -4.63 7.32 -6.93
N ASP A 56 -5.02 8.59 -6.88
CA ASP A 56 -4.14 9.70 -6.52
C ASP A 56 -3.62 9.61 -5.07
N LEU A 57 -4.45 9.20 -4.11
CA LEU A 57 -4.00 8.90 -2.75
C LEU A 57 -2.94 7.79 -2.73
N ILE A 58 -3.21 6.66 -3.39
CA ILE A 58 -2.30 5.50 -3.43
C ILE A 58 -0.96 5.88 -4.07
N ARG A 59 -0.97 6.69 -5.14
CA ARG A 59 0.23 7.19 -5.82
C ARG A 59 1.17 7.97 -4.90
N HIS A 60 0.65 8.64 -3.89
CA HIS A 60 1.43 9.49 -2.97
C HIS A 60 1.58 8.90 -1.56
N MET A 61 1.12 7.67 -1.34
CA MET A 61 1.21 7.01 -0.04
C MET A 61 2.61 6.40 0.16
N PRO A 62 3.17 6.42 1.39
CA PRO A 62 4.33 5.58 1.70
C PRO A 62 3.95 4.11 1.74
N PHE A 63 4.93 3.23 1.50
CA PHE A 63 4.75 1.78 1.58
C PHE A 63 5.77 1.13 2.50
N ILE A 64 5.40 0.00 3.08
CA ILE A 64 6.35 -0.93 3.69
C ILE A 64 6.81 -1.89 2.61
N ASP A 65 8.11 -2.01 2.41
CA ASP A 65 8.69 -2.82 1.34
C ASP A 65 8.27 -4.29 1.43
N SER A 66 7.63 -4.77 0.36
CA SER A 66 7.15 -6.14 0.22
C SER A 66 8.09 -7.05 -0.57
N ASN A 67 9.20 -6.53 -1.12
CA ASN A 67 10.13 -7.30 -1.96
C ASN A 67 11.12 -8.17 -1.17
N GLN A 68 10.93 -8.28 0.14
CA GLN A 68 11.73 -9.14 1.00
C GLN A 68 11.29 -10.61 0.88
N GLU A 69 12.22 -11.55 1.06
CA GLU A 69 11.91 -13.00 1.09
C GLU A 69 10.82 -13.33 2.12
N LYS A 70 10.83 -12.61 3.25
CA LYS A 70 9.77 -12.63 4.26
C LYS A 70 9.18 -11.24 4.40
N PRO A 71 7.87 -11.04 4.17
CA PRO A 71 7.27 -9.71 4.23
C PRO A 71 7.30 -9.17 5.67
N TYR A 72 7.55 -7.87 5.80
CA TYR A 72 7.42 -7.19 7.07
C TYR A 72 5.96 -7.21 7.55
N MET A 73 5.77 -7.57 8.82
CA MET A 73 4.46 -7.53 9.45
C MET A 73 4.32 -6.23 10.23
N ILE A 74 3.32 -5.42 9.87
CA ILE A 74 2.98 -4.19 10.61
C ILE A 74 2.23 -4.49 11.90
N HIS A 75 1.63 -5.69 11.98
CA HIS A 75 0.98 -6.27 13.14
C HIS A 75 0.96 -7.80 12.97
N TYR A 76 0.68 -8.56 14.03
CA TYR A 76 0.60 -10.02 13.97
C TYR A 76 -0.28 -10.49 12.80
N ARG A 77 0.33 -11.26 11.89
CA ARG A 77 -0.28 -11.79 10.65
C ARG A 77 -0.89 -10.72 9.73
N THR A 78 -0.39 -9.49 9.79
CA THR A 78 -0.84 -8.38 8.94
C THR A 78 0.34 -7.81 8.16
N VAL A 79 0.24 -7.87 6.84
CA VAL A 79 1.20 -7.29 5.90
C VAL A 79 0.51 -6.12 5.21
N ALA A 80 1.17 -4.96 5.16
CA ALA A 80 0.69 -3.82 4.39
C ALA A 80 0.83 -4.10 2.89
N VAL A 81 -0.17 -3.70 2.10
CA VAL A 81 -0.08 -3.81 0.64
C VAL A 81 0.86 -2.73 0.12
N ASP A 82 1.81 -3.15 -0.70
CA ASP A 82 2.81 -2.31 -1.33
C ASP A 82 2.62 -2.37 -2.84
N PHE A 83 1.97 -1.34 -3.38
CA PHE A 83 1.60 -1.30 -4.80
C PHE A 83 2.80 -1.10 -5.73
N THR A 84 3.97 -0.73 -5.20
CA THR A 84 5.20 -0.67 -6.01
C THR A 84 6.00 -1.98 -5.97
N GLY A 85 5.59 -2.94 -5.13
CA GLY A 85 6.23 -4.24 -4.96
C GLY A 85 5.93 -5.23 -6.08
N ASP A 86 6.81 -6.22 -6.20
CA ASP A 86 6.76 -7.24 -7.25
C ASP A 86 5.54 -8.16 -7.12
N SER A 87 5.03 -8.35 -5.89
CA SER A 87 3.86 -9.19 -5.66
C SER A 87 2.61 -8.67 -6.38
N ILE A 88 2.38 -7.35 -6.35
CA ILE A 88 1.25 -6.72 -7.04
C ILE A 88 1.49 -6.72 -8.54
N ARG A 89 2.70 -6.33 -8.97
CA ARG A 89 3.09 -6.32 -10.38
C ARG A 89 2.89 -7.68 -11.06
N ASN A 90 3.25 -8.76 -10.38
CA ASN A 90 3.18 -10.12 -10.93
C ASN A 90 1.82 -10.80 -10.75
N SER A 91 0.93 -10.26 -9.91
CA SER A 91 -0.36 -10.90 -9.59
C SER A 91 -1.46 -9.88 -9.24
N PRO A 92 -1.82 -8.97 -10.16
CA PRO A 92 -2.80 -7.91 -9.91
C PRO A 92 -4.21 -8.47 -9.60
N HIS A 93 -4.56 -9.65 -10.13
CA HIS A 93 -5.84 -10.33 -9.90
C HIS A 93 -6.13 -10.69 -8.44
N ARG A 94 -5.12 -10.72 -7.56
CA ARG A 94 -5.35 -10.95 -6.11
C ARG A 94 -6.00 -9.75 -5.41
N TYR A 95 -6.01 -8.60 -6.07
CA TYR A 95 -6.44 -7.31 -5.54
C TYR A 95 -7.49 -6.63 -6.44
N THR A 96 -8.02 -7.37 -7.42
CA THR A 96 -9.20 -6.94 -8.18
C THR A 96 -10.42 -6.94 -7.27
N ALA A 97 -11.42 -6.13 -7.60
CA ALA A 97 -12.65 -5.97 -6.81
C ALA A 97 -13.60 -7.20 -6.86
N GLU A 98 -13.07 -8.41 -7.05
CA GLU A 98 -13.88 -9.62 -6.97
C GLU A 98 -14.38 -9.83 -5.53
N PRO A 99 -15.64 -10.27 -5.35
CA PRO A 99 -16.15 -10.61 -4.03
C PRO A 99 -15.22 -11.66 -3.41
N GLN A 100 -14.68 -11.36 -2.24
CA GLN A 100 -13.96 -12.36 -1.45
C GLN A 100 -15.01 -13.39 -1.01
N GLU A 101 -15.21 -14.44 -1.81
CA GLU A 101 -16.02 -15.58 -1.45
C GLU A 101 -15.48 -16.09 -0.12
N GLU A 102 -16.32 -16.06 0.92
CA GLU A 102 -15.99 -16.54 2.25
C GLU A 102 -15.33 -17.90 2.08
N ARG A 103 -14.03 -17.99 2.35
CA ARG A 103 -13.34 -19.27 2.40
C ARG A 103 -13.90 -20.01 3.60
N GLY A 104 -14.97 -20.75 3.33
CA GLY A 104 -15.68 -21.60 4.26
C GLY A 104 -14.67 -22.50 4.96
N ILE A 105 -14.59 -22.32 6.27
CA ILE A 105 -14.00 -23.32 7.15
C ILE A 105 -15.05 -24.43 7.22
N THR A 106 -14.82 -25.51 6.47
CA THR A 106 -15.42 -26.82 6.77
C THR A 106 -14.47 -27.58 7.66
#